data_AF-A0A087TBL1-F1
#
_entry.id   AF-A0A087TBL1-F1
#
_cell.length_a   1.000
_cell.length_b   1.000
_cell.length_c   1.000
_cell.angle_alpha   90.00
_cell.angle_beta   90.00
_cell.angle_gamma   90.00
#
_symmetry.space_group_name_H-M   'P 1'
#
loop_
_entity.id
_entity.type
_entity.pdbx_description
1 polymer ?
#
loop_
_entity_poly.entity_id
_entity_poly.type
_entity_poly.pdbx_seq_one_letter_code
_entity_poly.pdbx_strand_id
1 'polypeptide(L)'
;MTWDIEQRGRYLAVKNYIRAALYVDKTKTMTFCAAATTTELYHVTEICSRWQGPVSVSVYAPGSDFKTALRKIIHLRLSDNCVHQNVTWHVYFDSEFSPPQKNLRSPEEEAELTKASPTYEMWPKGTFKSHGTLPFPANIGRNIALQESRTDYVLVSDLHYYPSAQIIPRFLKLLKFQGKAGKKVYVLPVFRMLGYGKPPSTKTELVEMISKSDIKLSSGTSDCSECNIFPNARKWLEVRLPDDSLSVYYVSHEKEEFKSWQPFYISQRNIPVFDEDQTKEG
;
A
#
# COMPACT_ATOMS: atom_id res chain seq x y z
N MET A 1 8.01 -10.86 -25.49
CA MET A 1 8.03 -10.98 -24.02
C MET A 1 6.83 -11.80 -23.61
N THR A 2 6.97 -12.74 -22.67
CA THR A 2 5.83 -13.46 -22.08
C THR A 2 5.48 -12.79 -20.75
N TRP A 3 4.28 -12.25 -20.65
CA TRP A 3 3.78 -11.65 -19.41
C TRP A 3 3.27 -12.73 -18.47
N ASP A 4 3.45 -12.53 -17.17
CA ASP A 4 2.89 -13.41 -16.14
C ASP A 4 1.44 -13.00 -15.91
N ILE A 5 0.52 -13.74 -16.54
CA ILE A 5 -0.91 -13.45 -16.54
C ILE A 5 -1.61 -14.53 -15.73
N GLU A 6 -2.47 -14.11 -14.81
CA GLU A 6 -3.20 -14.99 -13.91
C GLU A 6 -4.69 -14.66 -13.90
N GLN A 7 -5.53 -15.68 -14.06
CA GLN A 7 -6.98 -15.58 -13.91
C GLN A 7 -7.37 -15.83 -12.46
N ARG A 8 -8.16 -14.94 -11.86
CA ARG A 8 -8.64 -15.01 -10.46
C ARG A 8 -10.14 -14.75 -10.40
N GLY A 9 -10.94 -15.82 -10.36
CA GLY A 9 -12.38 -15.71 -10.47
C GLY A 9 -12.77 -14.97 -11.75
N ARG A 10 -13.46 -13.83 -11.62
CA ARG A 10 -13.85 -12.95 -12.73
C ARG A 10 -12.81 -11.90 -13.12
N TYR A 11 -11.64 -11.91 -12.48
CA TYR A 11 -10.59 -10.92 -12.68
C TYR A 11 -9.40 -11.52 -13.41
N LEU A 12 -8.70 -10.68 -14.16
CA LEU A 12 -7.44 -11.00 -14.79
C LEU A 12 -6.35 -10.09 -14.23
N ALA A 13 -5.22 -10.66 -13.85
CA ALA A 13 -4.05 -9.95 -13.34
C ALA A 13 -2.85 -10.13 -14.27
N VAL A 14 -2.15 -9.04 -14.55
CA VAL A 14 -0.84 -9.01 -15.20
C VAL A 14 0.18 -8.66 -14.13
N LYS A 15 0.96 -9.65 -13.72
CA LYS A 15 1.90 -9.55 -12.61
C LYS A 15 3.27 -9.09 -13.11
N ASN A 16 3.92 -8.29 -12.28
CA ASN A 16 5.24 -7.72 -12.50
C ASN A 16 5.34 -7.02 -13.87
N TYR A 17 4.27 -6.32 -14.28
CA TYR A 17 4.16 -5.70 -15.60
C TYR A 17 5.22 -4.61 -15.79
N ILE A 18 5.48 -3.83 -14.73
CA ILE A 18 6.60 -2.87 -14.67
C ILE A 18 7.40 -3.13 -13.39
N ARG A 19 8.61 -3.67 -13.51
CA ARG A 19 9.44 -4.05 -12.36
C ARG A 19 10.23 -2.88 -11.78
N ALA A 20 10.44 -2.89 -10.47
CA ALA A 20 11.40 -2.02 -9.80
C ALA A 20 12.80 -2.21 -10.40
N ALA A 21 13.60 -1.13 -10.50
CA ALA A 21 14.94 -1.22 -11.06
C ALA A 21 15.96 -1.84 -10.09
N LEU A 22 15.77 -1.68 -8.77
CA LEU A 22 16.64 -2.26 -7.77
C LEU A 22 16.19 -3.67 -7.37
N TYR A 23 17.18 -4.55 -7.25
CA TYR A 23 17.03 -5.82 -6.56
C TYR A 23 17.56 -5.68 -5.13
N VAL A 24 16.77 -6.09 -4.15
CA VAL A 24 17.11 -5.95 -2.73
C VAL A 24 17.40 -7.30 -2.08
N ASP A 25 18.23 -7.26 -1.04
CA ASP A 25 18.39 -8.41 -0.13
C ASP A 25 17.13 -8.55 0.73
N LYS A 26 16.36 -9.62 0.48
CA LYS A 26 15.08 -9.90 1.13
C LYS A 26 15.12 -9.97 2.66
N THR A 27 16.31 -10.18 3.24
CA THR A 27 16.51 -10.29 4.70
C THR A 27 16.86 -8.95 5.36
N LYS A 28 17.24 -7.94 4.56
CA LYS A 28 17.67 -6.61 5.01
C LYS A 28 16.63 -5.52 4.75
N THR A 29 15.45 -5.89 4.29
CA THR A 29 14.36 -4.97 4.01
C THR A 29 13.01 -5.67 4.09
N MET A 30 11.95 -4.93 3.79
CA MET A 30 10.57 -5.35 3.87
C MET A 30 9.78 -4.76 2.71
N THR A 31 8.68 -5.39 2.32
CA THR A 31 7.85 -4.90 1.21
C THR A 31 6.58 -4.21 1.71
N PHE A 32 6.33 -3.00 1.25
CA PHE A 32 5.02 -2.35 1.37
C PHE A 32 4.13 -2.86 0.24
N CYS A 33 2.97 -3.45 0.58
CA CYS A 33 2.05 -4.05 -0.38
C CYS A 33 0.74 -3.26 -0.38
N ALA A 34 0.28 -2.84 -1.56
CA ALA A 34 -0.96 -2.08 -1.68
C ALA A 34 -1.77 -2.44 -2.92
N ALA A 35 -3.09 -2.36 -2.78
CA ALA A 35 -4.00 -2.21 -3.91
C ALA A 35 -4.24 -0.71 -4.15
N ALA A 36 -4.45 -0.33 -5.41
CA ALA A 36 -4.77 1.05 -5.75
C ALA A 36 -5.69 1.12 -6.97
N THR A 37 -6.44 2.20 -7.05
CA THR A 37 -7.06 2.69 -8.27
C THR A 37 -6.15 3.73 -8.94
N THR A 38 -6.45 4.09 -10.19
CA THR A 38 -5.68 5.09 -10.95
C THR A 38 -5.70 6.49 -10.32
N THR A 39 -6.69 6.78 -9.47
CA THR A 39 -6.82 8.05 -8.75
C THR A 39 -5.91 8.12 -7.54
N GLU A 40 -5.50 7.00 -6.94
CA GLU A 40 -4.71 6.97 -5.71
C GLU A 40 -3.19 6.99 -5.97
N LEU A 41 -2.77 6.85 -7.23
CA LEU A 41 -1.36 6.72 -7.60
C LEU A 41 -0.47 7.90 -7.18
N TYR A 42 -1.05 9.08 -6.95
CA TYR A 42 -0.28 10.25 -6.48
C TYR A 42 0.31 10.05 -5.07
N HIS A 43 -0.23 9.13 -4.27
CA HIS A 43 0.28 8.80 -2.95
C HIS A 43 1.61 8.02 -2.99
N VAL A 44 1.94 7.38 -4.12
CA VAL A 44 3.08 6.45 -4.20
C VAL A 44 4.42 7.14 -3.97
N THR A 45 4.57 8.41 -4.34
CA THR A 45 5.80 9.18 -4.09
C THR A 45 6.06 9.37 -2.59
N GLU A 46 5.04 9.77 -1.83
CA GLU A 46 5.14 9.93 -0.37
C GLU A 46 5.37 8.57 0.32
N ILE A 47 4.67 7.52 -0.11
CA ILE A 47 4.89 6.15 0.38
C ILE A 47 6.34 5.74 0.15
N CYS A 48 6.84 5.86 -1.08
CA CYS A 48 8.20 5.45 -1.42
C CYS A 48 9.25 6.23 -0.61
N SER A 49 9.09 7.56 -0.55
CA SER A 49 9.99 8.45 0.18
C SER A 49 10.08 8.13 1.67
N ARG A 50 8.97 7.72 2.30
CA ARG A 50 8.95 7.32 3.72
C ARG A 50 9.42 5.89 3.95
N TRP A 51 9.01 4.98 3.07
CA TRP A 51 9.26 3.55 3.19
C TRP A 51 10.73 3.21 2.92
N GLN A 52 11.34 3.81 1.89
CA GLN A 52 12.75 3.61 1.51
C GLN A 52 13.13 2.13 1.35
N GLY A 53 12.24 1.36 0.73
CA GLY A 53 12.40 -0.07 0.46
C GLY A 53 11.43 -0.53 -0.63
N PRO A 54 11.38 -1.82 -0.94
CA PRO A 54 10.50 -2.37 -1.98
C PRO A 54 9.03 -2.03 -1.76
N VAL A 55 8.34 -1.68 -2.83
CA VAL A 55 6.90 -1.47 -2.85
C VAL A 55 6.29 -2.32 -3.96
N SER A 56 5.25 -3.07 -3.62
CA SER A 56 4.46 -3.90 -4.54
C SER A 56 3.07 -3.30 -4.65
N VAL A 57 2.72 -2.74 -5.81
CA VAL A 57 1.45 -2.05 -6.03
C VAL A 57 0.65 -2.76 -7.11
N SER A 58 -0.57 -3.18 -6.78
CA SER A 58 -1.54 -3.74 -7.72
C SER A 58 -2.57 -2.69 -8.09
N VAL A 59 -2.60 -2.30 -9.36
CA VAL A 59 -3.49 -1.23 -9.84
C VAL A 59 -4.71 -1.81 -10.53
N TYR A 60 -5.90 -1.49 -10.01
CA TYR A 60 -7.16 -1.80 -10.67
C TYR A 60 -7.41 -0.81 -11.79
N ALA A 61 -7.46 -1.31 -13.03
CA ALA A 61 -7.49 -0.45 -14.21
C ALA A 61 -8.40 -1.00 -15.33
N PRO A 62 -9.71 -1.14 -15.09
CA PRO A 62 -10.65 -1.68 -16.09
C PRO A 62 -10.79 -0.75 -17.31
N GLY A 63 -10.88 -1.33 -18.51
CA GLY A 63 -11.22 -0.61 -19.73
C GLY A 63 -10.23 0.53 -20.03
N SER A 64 -10.73 1.76 -20.19
CA SER A 64 -9.89 2.93 -20.49
C SER A 64 -9.00 3.37 -19.32
N ASP A 65 -9.24 2.89 -18.10
CA ASP A 65 -8.35 3.15 -16.97
C ASP A 65 -6.98 2.50 -17.16
N PHE A 66 -6.87 1.43 -17.95
CA PHE A 66 -5.60 0.74 -18.21
C PHE A 66 -4.53 1.67 -18.78
N LYS A 67 -4.82 2.35 -19.90
CA LYS A 67 -3.87 3.28 -20.53
C LYS A 67 -3.56 4.47 -19.62
N THR A 68 -4.57 4.97 -18.91
CA THR A 68 -4.43 6.07 -17.94
C THR A 68 -3.50 5.68 -16.79
N ALA A 69 -3.64 4.47 -16.26
CA ALA A 69 -2.78 3.92 -15.22
C ALA A 69 -1.33 3.87 -15.69
N LEU A 70 -1.07 3.30 -16.87
CA LEU A 70 0.28 3.15 -17.39
C LEU A 70 0.96 4.50 -17.63
N ARG A 71 0.25 5.47 -18.20
CA ARG A 71 0.77 6.84 -18.37
C ARG A 71 1.17 7.47 -17.04
N LYS A 72 0.31 7.34 -16.02
CA LYS A 72 0.61 7.84 -14.66
C LYS A 72 1.80 7.11 -14.06
N ILE A 73 1.86 5.78 -14.13
CA ILE A 73 2.97 5.00 -13.58
C ILE A 73 4.29 5.38 -14.26
N ILE A 74 4.31 5.48 -15.59
CA ILE A 74 5.51 5.85 -16.35
C ILE A 74 5.94 7.27 -15.97
N HIS A 75 5.01 8.22 -15.89
CA HIS A 75 5.30 9.58 -15.42
C HIS A 75 5.92 9.58 -14.01
N LEU A 76 5.31 8.88 -13.04
CA LEU A 76 5.83 8.78 -11.68
C LEU A 76 7.25 8.19 -11.64
N ARG A 77 7.52 7.15 -12.45
CA ARG A 77 8.86 6.55 -12.55
C ARG A 77 9.89 7.48 -13.19
N LEU A 78 9.49 8.31 -14.15
CA LEU A 78 10.40 9.27 -14.79
C LEU A 78 10.66 10.48 -13.89
N SER A 79 9.70 10.85 -13.06
CA SER A 79 9.77 12.04 -12.20
C SER A 79 10.32 11.76 -10.79
N ASP A 80 10.29 10.53 -10.32
CA ASP A 80 10.74 10.16 -8.96
C ASP A 80 11.66 8.94 -8.98
N ASN A 81 12.91 9.14 -8.55
CA ASN A 81 13.93 8.10 -8.52
C ASN A 81 13.61 6.99 -7.51
N CYS A 82 12.97 7.29 -6.37
CA CYS A 82 12.55 6.26 -5.43
C CYS A 82 11.54 5.32 -6.11
N VAL A 83 10.55 5.90 -6.80
CA VAL A 83 9.52 5.13 -7.50
C VAL A 83 10.13 4.23 -8.57
N HIS A 84 11.03 4.78 -9.39
CA HIS A 84 11.78 4.01 -10.40
C HIS A 84 12.52 2.82 -9.80
N GLN A 85 13.20 3.06 -8.69
CA GLN A 85 14.10 2.10 -8.06
C GLN A 85 13.36 1.01 -7.28
N ASN A 86 12.27 1.34 -6.59
CA ASN A 86 11.72 0.48 -5.55
C ASN A 86 10.32 -0.08 -5.86
N VAL A 87 9.57 0.51 -6.80
CA VAL A 87 8.16 0.16 -7.00
C VAL A 87 8.00 -0.83 -8.16
N THR A 88 7.43 -1.99 -7.85
CA THR A 88 6.97 -2.98 -8.83
C THR A 88 5.46 -2.88 -8.98
N TRP A 89 5.01 -2.82 -10.22
CA TRP A 89 3.63 -2.58 -10.60
C TRP A 89 3.01 -3.83 -11.21
N HIS A 90 1.86 -4.21 -10.66
CA HIS A 90 0.94 -5.19 -11.20
C HIS A 90 -0.32 -4.45 -11.65
N VAL A 91 -1.03 -4.99 -12.64
CA VAL A 91 -2.29 -4.40 -13.10
C VAL A 91 -3.34 -5.49 -13.17
N TYR A 92 -4.56 -5.19 -12.73
CA TYR A 92 -5.66 -6.14 -12.77
C TYR A 92 -6.98 -5.46 -13.13
N PHE A 93 -7.91 -6.26 -13.63
CA PHE A 93 -9.16 -5.78 -14.23
C PHE A 93 -10.21 -6.89 -14.14
N ASP A 94 -11.50 -6.52 -14.20
CA ASP A 94 -12.52 -7.49 -14.58
C ASP A 94 -12.16 -8.08 -15.95
N SER A 95 -12.31 -9.40 -16.12
CA SER A 95 -11.93 -10.08 -17.36
C SER A 95 -12.66 -9.52 -18.59
N GLU A 96 -13.91 -9.07 -18.43
CA GLU A 96 -14.71 -8.41 -19.47
C GLU A 96 -14.07 -7.10 -19.97
N PHE A 97 -13.37 -6.39 -19.08
CA PHE A 97 -12.75 -5.09 -19.38
C PHE A 97 -11.22 -5.18 -19.50
N SER A 98 -10.69 -6.39 -19.67
CA SER A 98 -9.26 -6.64 -19.81
C SER A 98 -8.79 -6.47 -21.26
N PRO A 99 -7.54 -6.04 -21.49
CA PRO A 99 -6.95 -6.05 -22.83
C PRO A 99 -6.82 -7.50 -23.34
N PRO A 100 -6.92 -7.75 -24.66
CA PRO A 100 -6.76 -9.10 -25.21
C PRO A 100 -5.39 -9.69 -24.86
N GLN A 101 -5.36 -10.77 -24.08
CA GLN A 101 -4.13 -11.39 -23.54
C GLN A 101 -3.08 -11.69 -24.62
N LYS A 102 -3.52 -12.21 -25.78
CA LYS A 102 -2.64 -12.58 -26.90
C LYS A 102 -1.92 -11.39 -27.54
N ASN A 103 -2.39 -10.17 -27.27
CA ASN A 103 -1.89 -8.95 -27.88
C ASN A 103 -1.32 -7.96 -26.85
N LEU A 104 -1.14 -8.37 -25.58
CA LEU A 104 -0.65 -7.47 -24.54
C LEU A 104 0.79 -7.02 -24.84
N ARG A 105 0.97 -5.73 -25.04
CA ARG A 105 2.23 -5.10 -25.47
C ARG A 105 3.10 -4.65 -24.30
N SER A 106 4.21 -3.96 -24.58
CA SER A 106 4.97 -3.32 -23.50
C SER A 106 4.14 -2.21 -22.83
N PRO A 107 4.42 -1.89 -21.55
CA PRO A 107 3.76 -0.79 -20.85
C PRO A 107 3.81 0.55 -21.63
N GLU A 108 4.93 0.86 -22.27
CA GLU A 108 5.12 2.08 -23.06
C GLU A 108 4.28 2.10 -24.34
N GLU A 109 4.16 0.94 -25.00
CA GLU A 109 3.33 0.77 -26.19
C GLU A 109 1.83 0.86 -25.85
N GLU A 110 1.39 0.20 -24.78
CA GLU A 110 0.01 0.27 -24.29
C GLU A 110 -0.35 1.69 -23.80
N ALA A 111 0.61 2.41 -23.23
CA ALA A 111 0.43 3.80 -22.84
C ALA A 111 0.37 4.77 -24.04
N GLU A 112 0.64 4.31 -25.26
CA GLU A 112 0.70 5.11 -26.49
C GLU A 112 1.69 6.29 -26.40
N LEU A 113 2.77 6.15 -25.61
CA LEU A 113 3.75 7.22 -25.39
C LEU A 113 4.75 7.37 -26.55
N THR A 114 4.54 6.65 -27.67
CA THR A 114 5.43 6.65 -28.83
C THR A 114 5.17 7.79 -29.83
N LYS A 115 4.16 8.65 -29.60
CA LYS A 115 3.87 9.80 -30.47
C LYS A 115 3.92 11.12 -29.69
N ALA A 116 4.66 12.06 -30.25
CA ALA A 116 4.90 13.40 -29.74
C ALA A 116 3.60 14.13 -29.36
N SER A 117 3.28 14.14 -28.06
CA SER A 117 2.50 15.21 -27.46
C SER A 117 2.82 15.30 -25.97
N PRO A 118 3.44 16.39 -25.50
CA PRO A 118 3.80 16.58 -24.09
C PRO A 118 2.63 17.13 -23.26
N THR A 119 1.48 17.44 -23.87
CA THR A 119 0.31 17.97 -23.16
C THR A 119 -0.68 16.85 -22.89
N TYR A 120 -0.51 16.22 -21.73
CA TYR A 120 -1.41 15.22 -21.21
C TYR A 120 -2.46 15.89 -20.33
N GLU A 121 -3.75 15.80 -20.68
CA GLU A 121 -4.82 16.05 -19.73
C GLU A 121 -4.75 14.95 -18.66
N MET A 122 -4.04 15.23 -17.56
CA MET A 122 -3.82 14.28 -16.45
C MET A 122 -5.11 13.82 -15.76
N TRP A 123 -6.23 14.46 -16.08
CA TRP A 123 -7.49 14.36 -15.33
C TRP A 123 -8.66 14.25 -16.31
N PRO A 124 -8.93 13.06 -16.88
CA PRO A 124 -10.20 12.84 -17.55
C PRO A 124 -11.36 13.16 -16.59
N LYS A 125 -12.48 13.66 -17.13
CA LYS A 125 -13.74 13.85 -16.39
C LYS A 125 -14.29 12.48 -15.97
N GLY A 126 -13.76 11.91 -14.89
CA GLY A 126 -14.10 10.58 -14.38
C GLY A 126 -13.25 9.44 -14.97
N THR A 127 -13.24 8.30 -14.26
CA THR A 127 -12.56 7.05 -14.64
C THR A 127 -13.55 6.07 -15.26
N PHE A 128 -13.06 5.06 -15.98
CA PHE A 128 -13.90 3.95 -16.46
C PHE A 128 -14.63 3.29 -15.29
N LYS A 129 -13.93 3.05 -14.17
CA LYS A 129 -14.55 2.59 -12.92
C LYS A 129 -15.71 3.48 -12.49
N SER A 130 -15.53 4.81 -12.42
CA SER A 130 -16.57 5.71 -11.90
C SER A 130 -17.77 5.79 -12.84
N HIS A 131 -17.54 5.82 -14.16
CA HIS A 131 -18.63 5.86 -15.15
C HIS A 131 -19.41 4.56 -15.19
N GLY A 132 -18.72 3.42 -15.09
CA GLY A 132 -19.33 2.09 -15.02
C GLY A 132 -19.87 1.70 -13.65
N THR A 133 -19.72 2.57 -12.63
CA THR A 133 -20.07 2.28 -11.22
C THR A 133 -19.47 0.95 -10.74
N LEU A 134 -18.23 0.65 -11.16
CA LEU A 134 -17.57 -0.60 -10.81
C LEU A 134 -17.06 -0.56 -9.36
N PRO A 135 -17.27 -1.63 -8.57
CA PRO A 135 -16.66 -1.74 -7.25
C PRO A 135 -15.14 -1.86 -7.36
N PHE A 136 -14.40 -1.35 -6.37
CA PHE A 136 -12.96 -1.58 -6.29
C PHE A 136 -12.67 -2.93 -5.60
N PRO A 137 -12.09 -3.93 -6.28
CA PRO A 137 -11.82 -5.24 -5.71
C PRO A 137 -10.50 -5.23 -4.91
N ALA A 138 -10.46 -4.42 -3.84
CA ALA A 138 -9.22 -4.12 -3.11
C ALA A 138 -8.49 -5.38 -2.60
N ASN A 139 -9.21 -6.38 -2.10
CA ASN A 139 -8.60 -7.60 -1.56
C ASN A 139 -7.88 -8.43 -2.63
N ILE A 140 -8.36 -8.43 -3.87
CA ILE A 140 -7.66 -9.06 -5.00
C ILE A 140 -6.33 -8.36 -5.24
N GLY A 141 -6.35 -7.02 -5.29
CA GLY A 141 -5.12 -6.23 -5.43
C GLY A 141 -4.14 -6.45 -4.27
N ARG A 142 -4.63 -6.50 -3.03
CA ARG A 142 -3.83 -6.75 -1.82
C ARG A 142 -3.16 -8.12 -1.90
N ASN A 143 -3.90 -9.14 -2.32
CA ASN A 143 -3.38 -10.51 -2.49
C ASN A 143 -2.32 -10.59 -3.58
N ILE A 144 -2.55 -9.98 -4.76
CA ILE A 144 -1.55 -9.93 -5.83
C ILE A 144 -0.27 -9.26 -5.31
N ALA A 145 -0.39 -8.10 -4.66
CA ALA A 145 0.76 -7.35 -4.15
C ALA A 145 1.55 -8.15 -3.10
N LEU A 146 0.83 -8.78 -2.16
CA LEU A 146 1.37 -9.64 -1.11
C LEU A 146 2.06 -10.89 -1.70
N GLN A 147 1.45 -11.56 -2.65
CA GLN A 147 1.99 -12.80 -3.23
C GLN A 147 3.18 -12.54 -4.14
N GLU A 148 3.28 -11.36 -4.76
CA GLU A 148 4.45 -10.99 -5.57
C GLU A 148 5.58 -10.33 -4.76
N SER A 149 5.38 -10.12 -3.45
CA SER A 149 6.24 -9.31 -2.58
C SER A 149 7.69 -9.71 -2.24
N ARG A 150 8.32 -10.84 -2.59
CA ARG A 150 9.77 -11.18 -2.38
C ARG A 150 10.51 -11.03 -1.02
N THR A 151 10.07 -10.22 -0.05
CA THR A 151 10.74 -10.04 1.26
C THR A 151 10.14 -10.96 2.32
N ASP A 152 10.90 -11.20 3.40
CA ASP A 152 10.43 -12.09 4.49
C ASP A 152 9.33 -11.44 5.34
N TYR A 153 9.34 -10.10 5.42
CA TYR A 153 8.34 -9.31 6.15
C TYR A 153 7.66 -8.28 5.25
N VAL A 154 6.38 -8.07 5.49
CA VAL A 154 5.52 -7.19 4.69
C VAL A 154 4.69 -6.28 5.57
N LEU A 155 4.28 -5.15 5.01
CA LEU A 155 3.17 -4.33 5.49
C LEU A 155 2.15 -4.27 4.37
N VAL A 156 0.99 -4.91 4.54
CA VAL A 156 -0.13 -4.76 3.62
C VAL A 156 -0.98 -3.59 4.12
N SER A 157 -1.11 -2.54 3.30
CA SER A 157 -1.75 -1.29 3.67
C SER A 157 -2.30 -0.57 2.44
N ASP A 158 -3.09 0.47 2.64
CA ASP A 158 -3.57 1.33 1.56
C ASP A 158 -2.63 2.52 1.36
N LEU A 159 -2.60 3.06 0.13
CA LEU A 159 -1.64 4.11 -0.25
C LEU A 159 -1.84 5.43 0.52
N HIS A 160 -3.04 5.70 1.04
CA HIS A 160 -3.32 6.88 1.84
C HIS A 160 -2.87 6.74 3.31
N TYR A 161 -2.45 5.56 3.76
CA TYR A 161 -1.85 5.34 5.07
C TYR A 161 -0.33 5.42 4.98
N TYR A 162 0.20 6.61 5.25
CA TYR A 162 1.65 6.84 5.20
C TYR A 162 2.37 6.20 6.40
N PRO A 163 3.36 5.32 6.16
CA PRO A 163 4.12 4.72 7.25
C PRO A 163 5.02 5.75 7.93
N SER A 164 5.46 5.46 9.16
CA SER A 164 6.52 6.27 9.78
C SER A 164 7.79 6.24 8.92
N ALA A 165 8.42 7.41 8.71
CA ALA A 165 9.63 7.52 7.91
C ALA A 165 10.73 6.61 8.47
N GLN A 166 11.48 5.91 7.61
CA GLN A 166 12.57 5.02 8.03
C GLN A 166 12.14 3.93 9.04
N ILE A 167 10.93 3.38 8.91
CA ILE A 167 10.47 2.31 9.79
C ILE A 167 11.26 1.01 9.59
N ILE A 168 11.69 0.69 8.37
CA ILE A 168 12.42 -0.55 8.03
C ILE A 168 13.67 -0.77 8.90
N PRO A 169 14.67 0.13 8.93
CA PRO A 169 15.88 -0.09 9.72
C PRO A 169 15.57 -0.24 11.22
N ARG A 170 14.59 0.52 11.73
CA ARG A 170 14.17 0.46 13.14
C ARG A 170 13.48 -0.87 13.46
N PHE A 171 12.66 -1.39 12.55
CA PHE A 171 12.02 -2.68 12.69
C PHE A 171 13.01 -3.84 12.65
N LEU A 172 13.96 -3.82 11.71
CA LEU A 172 15.00 -4.85 11.65
C LEU A 172 15.89 -4.83 12.90
N LYS A 173 16.15 -3.66 13.47
CA LYS A 173 16.83 -3.54 14.78
C LYS A 173 16.01 -4.18 15.89
N LEU A 174 14.69 -3.91 15.95
CA LEU A 174 13.78 -4.53 16.93
C LEU A 174 13.80 -6.06 16.85
N LEU A 175 13.78 -6.63 15.64
CA LEU A 175 13.81 -8.09 15.44
C LEU A 175 15.06 -8.75 16.02
N LYS A 176 16.23 -8.11 15.91
CA LYS A 176 17.49 -8.63 16.47
C LYS A 176 17.44 -8.84 17.98
N PHE A 177 16.61 -8.07 18.69
CA PHE A 177 16.44 -8.18 20.14
C PHE A 177 15.32 -9.13 20.57
N GLN A 178 14.42 -9.53 19.67
CA GLN A 178 13.21 -10.30 20.03
C GLN A 178 13.34 -11.84 19.90
N GLY A 179 14.52 -12.37 19.57
CA GLY A 179 14.73 -13.82 19.39
C GLY A 179 13.96 -14.39 18.19
N LYS A 180 13.89 -15.72 18.06
CA LYS A 180 13.18 -16.36 16.93
C LYS A 180 11.68 -16.02 16.97
N ALA A 181 11.14 -15.61 15.81
CA ALA A 181 9.75 -15.24 15.65
C ALA A 181 8.82 -16.46 15.80
N GLY A 182 7.88 -16.38 16.74
CA GLY A 182 6.66 -17.20 16.73
C GLY A 182 5.60 -16.57 15.83
N LYS A 183 4.36 -17.08 15.88
CA LYS A 183 3.20 -16.45 15.19
C LYS A 183 2.88 -15.10 15.83
N LYS A 184 3.54 -14.05 15.36
CA LYS A 184 3.43 -12.68 15.87
C LYS A 184 3.22 -11.72 14.70
N VAL A 185 2.38 -10.72 14.92
CA VAL A 185 2.23 -9.56 14.06
C VAL A 185 2.55 -8.30 14.87
N TYR A 186 3.02 -7.26 14.19
CA TYR A 186 3.45 -6.02 14.80
C TYR A 186 2.50 -4.91 14.37
N VAL A 187 1.51 -4.65 15.22
CA VAL A 187 0.46 -3.67 14.93
C VAL A 187 1.01 -2.25 14.98
N LEU A 188 0.65 -1.46 13.98
CA LEU A 188 0.99 -0.06 13.86
C LEU A 188 -0.22 0.81 14.25
N PRO A 189 -0.05 1.74 15.20
CA PRO A 189 -1.04 2.79 15.46
C PRO A 189 -1.34 3.62 14.21
N VAL A 190 -2.62 3.89 13.95
CA VAL A 190 -3.08 4.70 12.81
C VAL A 190 -3.75 5.99 13.30
N PHE A 191 -3.47 7.06 12.59
CA PHE A 191 -3.95 8.40 12.88
C PHE A 191 -4.50 9.06 11.62
N ARG A 192 -5.49 9.93 11.79
CA ARG A 192 -6.13 10.68 10.71
C ARG A 192 -5.71 12.14 10.77
N MET A 193 -5.19 12.66 9.67
CA MET A 193 -5.01 14.11 9.51
C MET A 193 -6.37 14.77 9.25
N LEU A 194 -6.62 15.92 9.87
CA LEU A 194 -7.89 16.65 9.71
C LEU A 194 -7.87 17.68 8.57
N GLY A 195 -6.70 17.90 7.97
CA GLY A 195 -6.53 18.85 6.88
C GLY A 195 -5.32 18.52 6.02
N TYR A 196 -4.99 19.44 5.13
CA TYR A 196 -3.81 19.36 4.29
C TYR A 196 -2.56 19.70 5.10
N GLY A 197 -1.45 19.05 4.80
CA GLY A 197 -0.19 19.30 5.46
C GLY A 197 0.81 18.18 5.24
N LYS A 198 2.00 18.35 5.82
CA LYS A 198 3.00 17.29 5.86
C LYS A 198 2.68 16.35 7.02
N PRO A 199 2.57 15.03 6.80
CA PRO A 199 2.38 14.07 7.88
C PRO A 199 3.62 14.05 8.80
N PRO A 200 3.45 13.74 10.09
CA PRO A 200 4.55 13.71 11.05
C PRO A 200 5.58 12.66 10.64
N SER A 201 6.85 12.97 10.86
CA SER A 201 7.97 12.07 10.62
C SER A 201 8.35 11.32 11.90
N THR A 202 8.07 11.92 13.06
CA THR A 202 8.41 11.37 14.38
C THR A 202 7.19 11.27 15.30
N LYS A 203 7.30 10.48 16.37
CA LYS A 203 6.25 10.39 17.39
C LYS A 203 6.11 11.71 18.15
N THR A 204 7.21 12.42 18.35
CA THR A 204 7.22 13.74 18.98
C THR A 204 6.36 14.73 18.18
N GLU A 205 6.60 14.86 16.86
CA GLU A 205 5.80 15.68 15.97
C GLU A 205 4.32 15.24 15.95
N LEU A 206 4.06 13.94 15.91
CA LEU A 206 2.69 13.41 15.95
C LEU A 206 1.93 13.87 17.21
N VAL A 207 2.56 13.80 18.39
CA VAL A 207 1.91 14.21 19.65
C VAL A 207 1.68 15.72 19.70
N GLU A 208 2.60 16.52 19.16
CA GLU A 208 2.41 17.97 19.01
C GLU A 208 1.27 18.31 18.04
N MET A 209 1.16 17.61 16.92
CA MET A 209 0.07 17.79 15.97
C MET A 209 -1.28 17.36 16.57
N ILE A 210 -1.30 16.36 17.45
CA ILE A 210 -2.50 16.00 18.21
C ILE A 210 -2.90 17.12 19.19
N SER A 211 -1.93 17.73 19.89
CA SER A 211 -2.24 18.83 20.82
C SER A 211 -2.77 20.08 20.12
N LYS A 212 -2.36 20.30 18.87
CA LYS A 212 -2.87 21.35 17.97
C LYS A 212 -4.17 21.00 17.26
N SER A 213 -4.68 19.77 17.43
CA SER A 213 -5.86 19.24 16.74
C SER A 213 -5.71 19.11 15.21
N ASP A 214 -4.48 19.06 14.68
CA ASP A 214 -4.21 18.78 13.26
C ASP A 214 -4.38 17.29 12.94
N ILE A 215 -4.18 16.43 13.95
CA ILE A 215 -4.27 14.97 13.86
C ILE A 215 -5.17 14.45 14.96
N LYS A 216 -5.97 13.43 14.64
CA LYS A 216 -6.74 12.65 15.62
C LYS A 216 -6.34 11.19 15.59
N LEU A 217 -6.44 10.54 16.75
CA LEU A 217 -6.49 9.09 16.82
C LEU A 217 -7.59 8.60 15.86
N SER A 218 -7.28 7.58 15.07
CA SER A 218 -8.31 6.94 14.28
C SER A 218 -9.39 6.41 15.23
N SER A 219 -10.58 6.99 15.15
CA SER A 219 -11.79 6.42 15.75
C SER A 219 -12.40 5.45 14.76
N GLY A 220 -13.31 4.60 15.22
CA GLY A 220 -14.07 3.71 14.36
C GLY A 220 -14.63 4.38 13.08
N THR A 221 -14.82 3.58 12.04
CA THR A 221 -15.50 4.00 10.81
C THR A 221 -17.01 4.05 11.03
N SER A 222 -17.77 4.59 10.06
CA SER A 222 -19.25 4.58 10.10
C SER A 222 -19.81 3.18 10.33
N ASP A 223 -19.09 2.17 9.84
CA ASP A 223 -19.51 0.77 9.83
C ASP A 223 -18.89 -0.02 10.99
N CYS A 224 -17.99 0.59 11.77
CA CYS A 224 -17.28 -0.08 12.84
C CYS A 224 -16.72 0.90 13.88
N SER A 225 -17.42 1.08 14.99
CA SER A 225 -17.07 2.01 16.07
C SER A 225 -15.74 1.73 16.78
N GLU A 226 -15.21 0.50 16.68
CA GLU A 226 -14.01 0.04 17.38
C GLU A 226 -12.86 -0.34 16.43
N CYS A 227 -13.07 -0.24 15.11
CA CYS A 227 -12.02 -0.52 14.14
C CYS A 227 -10.87 0.48 14.29
N ASN A 228 -9.64 0.02 14.02
CA ASN A 228 -8.41 0.81 14.09
C ASN A 228 -8.05 1.40 15.48
N ILE A 229 -8.87 1.20 16.52
CA ILE A 229 -8.52 1.60 17.89
C ILE A 229 -7.56 0.57 18.46
N PHE A 230 -6.35 0.99 18.81
CA PHE A 230 -5.37 0.11 19.44
C PHE A 230 -5.41 0.19 20.98
N PRO A 231 -5.11 -0.90 21.70
CA PRO A 231 -5.20 -0.93 23.16
C PRO A 231 -4.33 0.14 23.84
N ASN A 232 -4.87 0.77 24.88
CA ASN A 232 -4.17 1.77 25.69
C ASN A 232 -3.66 3.00 24.90
N ALA A 233 -4.35 3.40 23.81
CA ALA A 233 -3.92 4.48 22.93
C ALA A 233 -3.54 5.80 23.63
N ARG A 234 -4.31 6.23 24.64
CA ARG A 234 -4.00 7.45 25.41
C ARG A 234 -2.68 7.33 26.19
N LYS A 235 -2.46 6.21 26.88
CA LYS A 235 -1.21 5.95 27.60
C LYS A 235 -0.03 5.78 26.64
N TRP A 236 -0.25 5.24 25.44
CA TRP A 236 0.79 5.18 24.41
C TRP A 236 1.27 6.57 24.00
N LEU A 237 0.37 7.56 23.93
CA LEU A 237 0.72 8.95 23.61
C LEU A 237 1.57 9.63 24.69
N GLU A 238 1.60 9.13 25.92
CA GLU A 238 2.39 9.66 27.02
C GLU A 238 3.84 9.14 26.99
N VAL A 239 4.08 7.96 26.40
CA VAL A 239 5.41 7.35 26.33
C VAL A 239 6.33 8.16 25.40
N ARG A 240 7.45 8.63 25.94
CA ARG A 240 8.52 9.32 25.19
C ARG A 240 9.71 8.38 25.02
N LEU A 241 10.14 8.22 23.77
CA LEU A 241 11.33 7.47 23.38
C LEU A 241 12.10 8.32 22.35
N PRO A 242 13.41 8.09 22.16
CA PRO A 242 14.15 8.70 21.07
C PRO A 242 13.47 8.48 19.72
N ASP A 243 13.44 9.49 18.85
CA ASP A 243 12.70 9.44 17.58
C ASP A 243 13.22 8.35 16.61
N ASP A 244 14.49 7.98 16.74
CA ASP A 244 15.15 6.92 15.96
C ASP A 244 14.90 5.50 16.52
N SER A 245 14.16 5.38 17.62
CA SER A 245 13.86 4.10 18.25
C SER A 245 12.51 3.52 17.83
N LEU A 246 12.39 2.19 17.84
CA LEU A 246 11.13 1.46 17.70
C LEU A 246 11.11 0.35 18.74
N SER A 247 10.06 0.32 19.57
CA SER A 247 9.89 -0.67 20.63
C SER A 247 8.45 -1.16 20.69
N VAL A 248 8.26 -2.33 21.29
CA VAL A 248 6.91 -2.86 21.55
C VAL A 248 6.36 -2.22 22.82
N TYR A 249 5.26 -1.50 22.70
CA TYR A 249 4.58 -0.86 23.83
C TYR A 249 3.68 -1.82 24.61
N TYR A 250 2.92 -2.65 23.89
CA TYR A 250 1.92 -3.54 24.46
C TYR A 250 1.89 -4.84 23.69
N VAL A 251 1.79 -5.96 24.41
CA VAL A 251 1.59 -7.30 23.84
C VAL A 251 0.24 -7.79 24.29
N SER A 252 -0.58 -8.22 23.34
CA SER A 252 -1.82 -8.95 23.60
C SER A 252 -1.85 -10.22 22.78
N HIS A 253 -2.69 -11.15 23.24
CA HIS A 253 -3.14 -12.28 22.46
C HIS A 253 -4.51 -11.94 21.86
N GLU A 254 -4.86 -12.62 20.77
CA GLU A 254 -6.20 -12.55 20.22
C GLU A 254 -7.21 -12.90 21.33
N LYS A 255 -8.05 -11.93 21.67
CA LYS A 255 -9.10 -12.06 22.68
C LYS A 255 -10.43 -11.69 22.05
N GLU A 256 -11.51 -12.20 22.62
CA GLU A 256 -12.86 -11.89 22.14
C GLU A 256 -13.19 -10.38 22.13
N GLU A 257 -12.51 -9.60 22.98
CA GLU A 257 -12.63 -8.14 23.06
C GLU A 257 -12.11 -7.37 21.83
N PHE A 258 -11.48 -8.06 20.86
CA PHE A 258 -10.97 -7.46 19.62
C PHE A 258 -11.55 -8.10 18.35
N LYS A 259 -12.70 -8.79 18.43
CA LYS A 259 -13.34 -9.47 17.26
C LYS A 259 -13.56 -8.54 16.06
N SER A 260 -13.78 -7.25 16.30
CA SER A 260 -13.99 -6.23 15.26
C SER A 260 -12.73 -5.46 14.89
N TRP A 261 -11.57 -5.76 15.49
CA TRP A 261 -10.35 -4.99 15.26
C TRP A 261 -9.74 -5.33 13.90
N GLN A 262 -9.51 -4.30 13.08
CA GLN A 262 -8.90 -4.40 11.76
C GLN A 262 -7.57 -3.62 11.73
N PRO A 263 -6.50 -4.11 12.38
CA PRO A 263 -5.26 -3.36 12.48
C PRO A 263 -4.46 -3.36 11.17
N PHE A 264 -3.68 -2.31 10.97
CA PHE A 264 -2.53 -2.33 10.06
C PHE A 264 -1.32 -2.89 10.80
N TYR A 265 -0.64 -3.88 10.21
CA TYR A 265 0.46 -4.55 10.88
C TYR A 265 1.56 -4.97 9.93
N ILE A 266 2.76 -5.02 10.49
CA ILE A 266 3.89 -5.72 9.90
C ILE A 266 3.80 -7.20 10.29
N SER A 267 4.01 -8.09 9.32
CA SER A 267 4.01 -9.54 9.56
C SER A 267 5.06 -10.24 8.70
N GLN A 268 5.33 -11.51 9.00
CA GLN A 268 5.96 -12.38 8.02
C GLN A 268 5.04 -12.53 6.81
N ARG A 269 5.62 -12.68 5.62
CA ARG A 269 4.86 -12.74 4.37
C ARG A 269 3.84 -13.90 4.30
N ASN A 270 4.06 -14.99 5.03
CA ASN A 270 3.22 -16.19 5.05
C ASN A 270 1.96 -16.05 5.93
N ILE A 271 1.22 -14.96 5.76
CA ILE A 271 -0.11 -14.77 6.35
C ILE A 271 -1.20 -15.35 5.43
N PRO A 272 -2.40 -15.68 5.97
CA PRO A 272 -3.57 -15.95 5.15
C PRO A 272 -3.85 -14.81 4.17
N VAL A 273 -4.32 -15.16 2.98
CA VAL A 273 -4.77 -14.17 2.00
C VAL A 273 -6.06 -13.50 2.44
N PHE A 274 -6.30 -12.31 1.93
CA PHE A 274 -7.55 -11.59 2.13
C PHE A 274 -8.68 -12.29 1.36
N ASP A 275 -9.88 -12.28 1.93
CA ASP A 275 -11.10 -12.80 1.30
C ASP A 275 -11.43 -11.98 0.03
N GLU A 276 -11.24 -12.57 -1.14
CA GLU A 276 -11.39 -11.91 -2.44
C GLU A 276 -12.85 -11.60 -2.78
N ASP A 277 -13.83 -12.25 -2.12
CA ASP A 277 -15.26 -11.97 -2.30
C ASP A 277 -15.71 -10.70 -1.56
N GLN A 278 -14.90 -10.21 -0.62
CA GLN A 278 -15.17 -8.96 0.09
C GLN A 278 -14.64 -7.74 -0.67
N THR A 279 -15.56 -6.90 -1.15
CA THR A 279 -15.25 -5.56 -1.62
C THR A 279 -15.20 -4.59 -0.45
N LYS A 280 -14.11 -4.61 0.31
CA LYS A 280 -13.82 -3.60 1.34
C LYS A 280 -12.88 -2.53 0.77
N GLU A 281 -13.47 -1.42 0.32
CA GLU A 281 -12.75 -0.16 0.19
C GLU A 281 -12.42 0.29 1.62
N GLY A 282 -11.12 0.40 1.95
CA GLY A 282 -10.66 0.71 3.31
C GLY A 282 -11.04 2.11 3.76
#